data_AF-A0A977Q493-F1
#
_entry.id   AF-A0A977Q493-F1
#
_cell.length_a   1.000
_cell.length_b   1.000
_cell.length_c   1.000
_cell.angle_alpha   90.00
_cell.angle_beta   90.00
_cell.angle_gamma   90.00
#
_symmetry.space_group_name_H-M   'P 1'
#
loop_
_entity.id
_entity.type
_entity.pdbx_description
1 polymer ?
#
loop_
_entity_poly.entity_id
_entity_poly.type
_entity_poly.pdbx_seq_one_letter_code
_entity_poly.pdbx_strand_id
1 'polypeptide(L)' 'MNGELQELRSITVLNGISKPENGGFFHGWCKEPFYNDLGGYITKTYALIELFNGIVRFIDPTDIRFTKPYMTKEESTSV' A
#
# COMPACT_ATOMS: atom_id res chain seq x y z
N MET A 1 -2.11 -22.84 15.28
CA MET A 1 -2.43 -22.27 13.96
C MET A 1 -1.11 -21.90 13.33
N ASN A 2 -0.66 -22.64 12.31
CA ASN A 2 0.50 -22.24 11.52
C ASN A 2 0.05 -21.11 10.61
N GLY A 3 0.15 -19.87 11.08
CA GLY A 3 -0.05 -18.71 10.21
C GLY A 3 1.15 -18.63 9.27
N GLU A 4 0.95 -18.95 8.00
CA GLU A 4 1.94 -18.65 6.98
C GLU A 4 2.23 -17.14 7.03
N LEU A 5 3.47 -16.77 7.33
CA LEU A 5 3.93 -15.38 7.25
C LEU A 5 3.85 -14.98 5.78
N GLN A 6 2.78 -14.27 5.40
CA GLN A 6 2.69 -13.68 4.07
C GLN A 6 3.75 -12.59 3.95
N GLU A 7 4.66 -12.74 2.99
CA GLU A 7 5.64 -11.71 2.67
C GLU A 7 4.91 -10.44 2.21
N LEU A 8 5.15 -9.32 2.90
CA LEU A 8 4.55 -8.04 2.55
C LEU A 8 5.11 -7.55 1.21
N ARG A 9 4.23 -6.99 0.37
CA ARG A 9 4.62 -6.50 -0.96
C ARG A 9 5.33 -5.16 -0.84
N SER A 10 6.53 -5.05 -1.41
CA SER A 10 7.28 -3.80 -1.43
C SER A 10 6.69 -2.78 -2.41
N ILE A 11 6.76 -1.50 -2.02
CA ILE A 11 6.27 -0.35 -2.78
C ILE A 11 7.30 0.78 -2.82
N THR A 12 7.09 1.71 -3.75
CA THR A 12 7.70 3.03 -3.77
C THR A 12 6.60 4.09 -3.78
N VAL A 13 6.75 5.11 -2.94
CA VAL A 13 5.89 6.29 -2.89
C VAL A 13 6.42 7.34 -3.87
N LEU A 14 5.53 7.84 -4.73
CA LEU A 14 5.87 8.71 -5.86
C LEU A 14 5.91 10.19 -5.45
N ASN A 15 5.06 10.61 -4.51
CA ASN A 15 4.88 12.00 -4.12
C ASN A 15 4.89 12.17 -2.59
N GLY A 16 5.29 13.36 -2.12
CA GLY A 16 5.23 13.73 -0.70
C GLY A 16 6.29 13.11 0.21
N ILE A 17 7.18 12.24 -0.31
CA ILE A 17 8.28 11.63 0.45
C ILE A 17 9.56 11.67 -0.39
N SER A 18 10.65 12.18 0.20
CA SER A 18 11.95 12.31 -0.45
C SER A 18 12.68 10.97 -0.55
N LYS A 19 13.52 10.81 -1.59
CA LYS A 19 14.46 9.68 -1.67
C LYS A 19 15.59 9.87 -0.64
N PRO A 20 16.13 8.78 -0.04
CA PRO A 20 15.84 7.36 -0.32
C PRO A 20 14.69 6.76 0.53
N GLU A 21 14.01 7.58 1.34
CA GLU A 21 13.05 7.14 2.35
C GLU A 21 11.67 6.78 1.78
N ASN A 22 11.46 6.98 0.48
CA ASN A 22 10.18 6.76 -0.19
C ASN A 22 9.87 5.28 -0.50
N GLY A 23 10.65 4.34 0.04
CA GLY A 23 10.36 2.91 -0.07
C GLY A 23 9.70 2.35 1.19
N GLY A 24 8.94 1.26 1.03
CA GLY A 24 8.25 0.61 2.14
C GLY A 24 7.51 -0.67 1.75
N PHE A 25 6.60 -1.09 2.62
CA PHE A 25 5.79 -2.29 2.50
C PHE A 25 4.30 -1.93 2.51
N PHE A 26 3.54 -2.59 1.65
CA PHE A 26 2.09 -2.49 1.57
C PHE A 26 1.44 -3.49 2.52
N HIS A 27 0.59 -2.98 3.42
CA HIS A 27 -0.17 -3.79 4.38
C HIS A 27 -1.59 -4.08 3.91
N GLY A 28 -2.24 -3.13 3.23
CA GLY A 28 -3.61 -3.36 2.76
C GLY A 28 -4.28 -2.11 2.20
N TRP A 29 -5.47 -2.31 1.63
CA TRP A 29 -6.35 -1.22 1.21
C TRP A 29 -7.33 -0.89 2.34
N CYS A 30 -7.47 0.40 2.64
CA CYS A 30 -8.39 0.90 3.65
C CYS A 30 -9.41 1.84 3.01
N LYS A 31 -10.66 1.80 3.50
CA LYS A 31 -11.73 2.70 3.06
C LYS A 31 -12.09 3.61 4.21
N GLU A 32 -11.90 4.91 4.02
CA GLU A 32 -12.18 5.92 5.04
C GLU A 32 -13.38 6.79 4.62
N PRO A 33 -14.24 7.18 5.58
CA PRO A 33 -15.29 8.15 5.33
C PRO A 33 -14.67 9.53 5.10
N PHE A 34 -15.16 10.23 4.07
CA PHE A 34 -14.75 11.59 3.75
C PHE A 34 -16.01 12.43 3.51
N TYR A 35 -16.17 13.50 4.29
CA TYR A 35 -17.26 14.44 4.13
C TYR A 35 -16.85 15.48 3.10
N ASN A 36 -17.66 15.68 2.07
CA ASN A 36 -17.44 16.79 1.15
C ASN A 36 -17.98 18.10 1.76
N ASP A 37 -17.56 19.24 1.20
CA ASP A 37 -17.94 20.57 1.70
C ASP A 37 -19.45 20.87 1.56
N LEU A 38 -20.18 20.02 0.82
CA LEU A 38 -21.63 20.10 0.64
C LEU A 38 -22.40 19.24 1.66
N GLY A 39 -21.71 18.66 2.65
CA GLY A 39 -22.30 17.80 3.69
C GLY A 39 -22.64 16.38 3.22
N GLY A 40 -22.23 16.00 2.02
CA GLY A 40 -22.40 14.66 1.46
C GLY A 40 -21.30 13.68 1.90
N TYR A 41 -21.71 12.43 2.13
CA TYR A 41 -20.82 11.32 2.50
C TYR A 41 -20.22 10.66 1.25
N ILE A 42 -18.89 10.64 1.15
CA ILE A 42 -18.17 9.83 0.17
C ILE A 42 -17.15 8.94 0.87
N THR A 43 -16.79 7.83 0.24
CA THR A 43 -15.71 6.95 0.74
C THR A 43 -14.48 7.11 -0.12
N LYS A 44 -13.32 7.35 0.50
CA LYS A 44 -12.02 7.33 -0.19
C LYS A 44 -11.26 6.05 0.14
N THR A 45 -10.56 5.51 -0.85
CA THR A 45 -9.71 4.31 -0.68
C THR A 45 -8.26 4.75 -0.59
N TYR A 46 -7.52 4.22 0.39
CA TYR A 46 -6.12 4.50 0.64
C TYR A 46 -5.31 3.22 0.75
N ALA A 47 -4.03 3.28 0.41
CA ALA A 47 -3.05 2.25 0.76
C ALA A 47 -2.54 2.49 2.18
N LEU A 48 -2.66 1.49 3.05
CA LEU A 48 -1.93 1.43 4.31
C LEU A 48 -0.54 0.88 4.03
N ILE A 49 0.49 1.69 4.30
CA ILE A 49 1.89 1.32 4.08
C ILE A 49 2.73 1.56 5.33
N GLU A 50 3.86 0.87 5.39
CA GLU A 50 4.93 1.11 6.36
C GLU A 50 6.22 1.44 5.61
N LEU A 51 6.77 2.62 5.84
CA LEU A 51 8.01 3.08 5.23
C LEU A 51 9.22 2.40 5.87
N PHE A 52 10.37 2.39 5.20
CA PHE A 52 11.60 1.81 5.75
C PHE A 52 12.09 2.47 7.05
N ASN A 53 11.64 3.68 7.35
CA ASN A 53 11.91 4.34 8.63
C ASN A 53 10.91 3.95 9.75
N GLY A 54 10.04 2.96 9.51
CA GLY A 54 9.05 2.44 10.46
C GLY A 54 7.77 3.28 10.57
N ILE A 55 7.64 4.37 9.81
CA ILE A 55 6.44 5.21 9.85
C ILE A 55 5.32 4.56 9.04
N VAL A 56 4.15 4.41 9.66
CA VAL A 56 2.93 3.92 9.02
C VAL A 56 2.09 5.09 8.52
N ARG A 57 1.60 5.01 7.26
CA ARG A 57 0.78 6.07 6.64
C ARG A 57 -0.32 5.52 5.74
N PHE A 58 -1.38 6.31 5.60
CA PHE A 58 -2.33 6.21 4.50
C PHE A 58 -1.86 7.05 3.33
N ILE A 59 -1.73 6.45 2.15
CA ILE A 59 -1.30 7.10 0.92
C ILE A 59 -2.36 6.90 -0.16
N ASP A 60 -2.54 7.90 -1.02
CA ASP A 60 -3.44 7.78 -2.16
C ASP A 60 -2.99 6.65 -3.10
N PRO A 61 -3.90 5.82 -3.64
CA PRO A 61 -3.52 4.75 -4.55
C PRO A 61 -2.70 5.21 -5.76
N THR A 62 -2.90 6.44 -6.23
CA THR A 62 -2.16 7.01 -7.37
C THR A 62 -0.70 7.34 -7.04
N ASP A 63 -0.37 7.46 -5.75
CA ASP A 63 0.95 7.84 -5.26
C ASP A 63 1.82 6.63 -4.87
N ILE A 64 1.35 5.39 -5.06
CA ILE A 64 2.15 4.19 -4.80
C ILE A 64 2.39 3.36 -6.06
N ARG A 65 3.56 2.74 -6.14
CA ARG A 65 3.89 1.74 -7.15
C ARG A 65 4.48 0.50 -6.49
N PHE A 66 3.91 -0.67 -6.80
CA PHE A 66 4.50 -1.94 -6.40
C PHE A 66 5.79 -2.19 -7.18
N THR A 67 6.84 -2.64 -6.48
CA THR A 67 8.17 -2.86 -7.09
C THR A 67 8.24 -4.19 -7.84
N LYS A 68 7.43 -5.18 -7.43
CA LYS A 68 7.28 -6.47 -8.11
C LYS A 68 5.93 -6.52 -8.85
N PRO A 69 5.90 -7.08 -10.08
CA PRO A 69 4.64 -7.34 -10.78
C PRO A 69 3.77 -8.31 -9.98
N TYR A 70 2.47 -8.31 -10.28
CA TYR A 70 1.56 -9.30 -9.71
C TYR A 70 1.84 -10.66 -10.36
N MET A 71 2.46 -11.58 -9.63
CA MET A 71 2.59 -12.97 -10.07
C MET A 71 1.25 -13.67 -9.91
N THR A 72 0.73 -14.25 -10.98
CA THR A 72 -0.38 -15.19 -10.89
C THR A 72 0.13 -16.50 -10.29
N LYS A 73 -0.73 -17.22 -9.55
CA LYS A 73 -0.37 -18.44 -8.81
C LYS A 73 0.33 -19.53 -9.64
N GLU A 74 0.20 -19.50 -10.98
CA GLU A 74 0.79 -20.48 -11.88
C GLU A 74 2.31 -20.33 -12.03
N GLU A 75 2.87 -19.14 -11.81
CA GLU A 75 4.31 -18.88 -11.91
C GLU A 75 5.07 -19.21 -10.61
N SER A 76 4.35 -19.47 -9.51
CA SER A 76 4.93 -19.70 -8.18
C SER A 76 5.41 -21.15 -7.97
N THR A 77 5.03 -22.08 -8.84
CA THR A 77 5.27 -23.53 -8.71
C THR A 77 6.30 -24.10 -9.70
N SER A 78 6.96 -23.25 -10.48
CA SER A 78 7.99 -23.70 -11.43
C SER A 78 9.39 -23.44 -10.87
N VAL A 79 9.75 -24.12 -9.79
CA VAL A 79 11.16 -24.34 -9.38
C VAL A 79 11.32 -25.71 -8.75
#